data_AF-A0A8J5C1B2-F1
#
_entry.id   AF-A0A8J5C1B2-F1
#
_cell.length_a   1.000
_cell.length_b   1.000
_cell.length_c   1.000
_cell.angle_alpha   90.00
_cell.angle_beta   90.00
_cell.angle_gamma   90.00
#
_symmetry.space_group_name_H-M   'P 1'
#
loop_
_entity.id
_entity.type
_entity.pdbx_description
1 polymer ?
#
loop_
_entity_poly.entity_id
_entity_poly.type
_entity_poly.pdbx_seq_one_letter_code
_entity_poly.pdbx_strand_id
1 'polypeptide(L)'
;MKIPKPSTTSSTRGSISLPSWKEASIGAMERGIQSRKSERTTASCATCPSSISPKPPSADQEAGAFHHARWMAKAIYVLKIRMFRSHVQMTTREGKGLEEIALFVVLLYSRAWMEAGLATEAAYNDLNLVKDLHHFQEINGAIGKTTLTTFSRHLWYLGADLVGLSLFSERISMEEKKKIAEETRKEKDLDRIRFNKAADQLINSSLPSLTSSASVRALTLLNIDISFLSLPVDEWEANPAYQKGVSTVKNLSVTNDGAERGVAMISSYNDSLTKDEKTKQDLLQVVEAHRRNYPHPH
;
A
#
# COMPACT_ATOMS: atom_id res chain seq x y z
N MET A 1 2.55 -73.57 -22.40
CA MET A 1 3.68 -72.64 -22.15
C MET A 1 3.21 -71.21 -22.35
N LYS A 2 3.29 -70.40 -21.30
CA LYS A 2 2.83 -69.00 -21.23
C LYS A 2 4.01 -68.06 -21.51
N ILE A 3 3.77 -67.02 -22.31
CA ILE A 3 4.74 -65.95 -22.60
C ILE A 3 4.49 -64.80 -21.58
N PRO A 4 5.53 -64.25 -20.91
CA PRO A 4 5.35 -63.35 -19.78
C PRO A 4 5.25 -61.87 -20.18
N LYS A 5 4.48 -61.10 -19.41
CA LYS A 5 4.41 -59.62 -19.48
C LYS A 5 5.65 -58.99 -18.80
N PRO A 6 6.20 -57.87 -19.29
CA PRO A 6 7.29 -57.19 -18.63
C PRO A 6 6.82 -56.28 -17.48
N SER A 7 7.67 -56.25 -16.47
CA SER A 7 7.57 -55.65 -15.14
C SER A 7 7.61 -54.11 -15.12
N THR A 8 6.80 -53.54 -14.23
CA THR A 8 6.87 -52.14 -13.76
C THR A 8 8.16 -51.91 -12.95
N THR A 9 8.96 -50.92 -13.36
CA THR A 9 10.03 -50.33 -12.53
C THR A 9 9.65 -48.91 -12.17
N SER A 10 9.68 -48.62 -10.87
CA SER A 10 9.43 -47.32 -10.24
C SER A 10 10.64 -46.40 -10.42
N SER A 11 10.39 -45.17 -10.88
CA SER A 11 11.37 -44.08 -10.85
C SER A 11 10.77 -42.90 -10.08
N THR A 12 11.12 -42.79 -8.80
CA THR A 12 10.93 -41.60 -7.97
C THR A 12 11.72 -40.42 -8.57
N ARG A 13 11.02 -39.48 -9.23
CA ARG A 13 11.56 -38.15 -9.57
C ARG A 13 11.12 -37.16 -8.51
N GLY A 14 12.06 -36.72 -7.68
CA GLY A 14 11.88 -35.59 -6.78
C GLY A 14 11.56 -34.32 -7.56
N SER A 15 10.48 -33.65 -7.17
CA SER A 15 10.10 -32.33 -7.67
C SER A 15 11.05 -31.27 -7.12
N ILE A 16 11.95 -30.75 -7.96
CA ILE A 16 12.68 -29.51 -7.66
C ILE A 16 11.72 -28.36 -7.98
N SER A 17 11.24 -27.65 -6.96
CA SER A 17 10.46 -26.43 -7.13
C SER A 17 11.38 -25.31 -7.62
N LEU A 18 11.12 -24.83 -8.85
CA LEU A 18 11.76 -23.62 -9.37
C LEU A 18 11.12 -22.38 -8.72
N PRO A 19 11.91 -21.37 -8.32
CA PRO A 19 11.38 -20.12 -7.75
C PRO A 19 10.39 -19.42 -8.67
N SER A 20 9.35 -18.84 -8.09
CA SER A 20 8.37 -17.98 -8.76
C SER A 20 9.08 -16.85 -9.51
N TRP A 21 8.59 -16.50 -10.71
CA TRP A 21 9.14 -15.42 -11.54
C TRP A 21 9.25 -14.07 -10.81
N LYS A 22 8.46 -13.86 -9.75
CA LYS A 22 8.56 -12.71 -8.84
C LYS A 22 9.91 -12.67 -8.12
N GLU A 23 10.41 -13.80 -7.66
CA GLU A 23 11.70 -13.92 -6.96
C GLU A 23 12.88 -13.84 -7.94
N ALA A 24 12.72 -14.37 -9.15
CA ALA A 24 13.76 -14.32 -10.18
C ALA A 24 14.02 -12.90 -10.70
N SER A 25 12.96 -12.12 -10.95
CA SER A 25 13.06 -10.75 -11.46
C SER A 25 13.50 -9.76 -10.37
N ILE A 26 13.00 -9.92 -9.14
CA ILE A 26 13.47 -9.13 -7.99
C ILE A 26 14.93 -9.46 -7.70
N GLY A 27 15.31 -10.74 -7.71
CA GLY A 27 16.69 -11.17 -7.48
C GLY A 27 17.66 -10.70 -8.57
N ALA A 28 17.25 -10.62 -9.84
CA ALA A 28 18.08 -10.08 -10.92
C ALA A 28 18.32 -8.57 -10.75
N MET A 29 17.29 -7.84 -10.33
CA MET A 29 17.37 -6.41 -10.02
C MET A 29 18.23 -6.13 -8.79
N GLU A 30 18.10 -6.93 -7.72
CA GLU A 30 18.93 -6.85 -6.51
C GLU A 30 20.39 -7.15 -6.79
N ARG A 31 20.70 -8.19 -7.60
CA ARG A 31 22.08 -8.48 -8.04
C ARG A 31 22.69 -7.32 -8.83
N GLY A 32 21.92 -6.67 -9.71
CA GLY A 32 22.38 -5.49 -10.44
C GLY A 32 22.65 -4.27 -9.53
N ILE A 33 21.88 -4.11 -8.45
CA ILE A 33 22.08 -3.04 -7.46
C ILE A 33 23.28 -3.35 -6.55
N GLN A 34 23.47 -4.60 -6.13
CA GLN A 34 24.62 -5.04 -5.34
C GLN A 34 25.94 -4.87 -6.12
N SER A 35 25.95 -5.26 -7.40
CA SER A 35 27.10 -5.10 -8.31
C SER A 35 27.53 -3.64 -8.48
N ARG A 36 26.57 -2.70 -8.55
CA ARG A 36 26.87 -1.26 -8.66
C ARG A 36 27.24 -0.62 -7.33
N LYS A 37 26.83 -1.20 -6.20
CA LYS A 37 27.32 -0.80 -4.88
C LYS A 37 28.77 -1.23 -4.68
N SER A 38 29.15 -2.46 -5.05
CA SER A 38 30.53 -2.94 -4.93
C SER A 38 31.52 -2.15 -5.81
N GLU A 39 31.10 -1.69 -6.99
CA GLU A 39 31.91 -0.80 -7.84
C GLU A 39 32.09 0.61 -7.23
N ARG A 40 31.21 1.03 -6.32
CA ARG A 40 31.28 2.34 -5.64
C ARG A 40 32.01 2.28 -4.29
N THR A 41 32.21 1.09 -3.72
CA THR A 41 32.96 0.86 -2.46
C THR A 41 34.43 0.46 -2.65
N THR A 42 34.95 0.35 -3.88
CA THR A 42 36.38 0.01 -4.09
C THR A 42 37.36 1.18 -3.90
N ALA A 43 36.90 2.33 -3.39
CA ALA A 43 37.77 3.38 -2.87
C ALA A 43 37.63 3.48 -1.35
N SER A 44 38.19 2.53 -0.59
CA SER A 44 38.78 2.77 0.75
C SER A 44 39.11 1.47 1.51
N CYS A 45 40.38 1.40 1.89
CA CYS A 45 40.97 0.80 3.09
C CYS A 45 40.88 -0.73 3.28
N ALA A 46 42.00 -1.38 2.97
CA ALA A 46 42.34 -2.74 3.36
C ALA A 46 42.69 -2.80 4.84
N THR A 47 41.73 -3.15 5.71
CA THR A 47 41.92 -3.91 6.96
C THR A 47 40.58 -4.04 7.69
N CYS A 48 39.91 -5.20 7.59
CA CYS A 48 39.17 -5.85 8.67
C CYS A 48 38.57 -7.19 8.18
N PRO A 49 38.51 -8.25 9.02
CA PRO A 49 38.25 -9.61 8.57
C PRO A 49 36.76 -9.92 8.43
N SER A 50 36.45 -10.64 7.36
CA SER A 50 35.17 -11.24 7.00
C SER A 50 34.89 -12.53 7.79
N SER A 51 33.69 -12.66 8.38
CA SER A 51 32.92 -13.94 8.39
C SER A 51 31.66 -13.89 9.25
N ILE A 52 30.48 -13.59 8.70
CA ILE A 52 29.19 -14.15 9.18
C ILE A 52 28.24 -14.31 7.99
N SER A 53 27.89 -15.55 7.64
CA SER A 53 26.91 -15.88 6.61
C SER A 53 25.47 -15.58 7.06
N PRO A 54 24.59 -15.01 6.23
CA PRO A 54 23.20 -14.79 6.61
C PRO A 54 22.37 -16.09 6.52
N LYS A 55 21.69 -16.42 7.63
CA LYS A 55 20.69 -17.51 7.74
C LYS A 55 19.30 -16.97 7.32
N PRO A 56 18.39 -17.77 6.73
CA PRO A 56 17.12 -17.25 6.23
C PRO A 56 16.16 -16.89 7.38
N PRO A 57 15.27 -15.90 7.19
CA PRO A 57 14.37 -15.42 8.22
C PRO A 57 13.27 -16.45 8.53
N SER A 58 12.96 -16.58 9.83
CA SER A 58 11.88 -17.43 10.37
C SER A 58 10.49 -16.82 10.16
N ALA A 59 9.48 -17.68 10.17
CA ALA A 59 8.12 -17.48 9.64
C ALA A 59 7.20 -16.47 10.38
N ASP A 60 7.68 -15.74 11.39
CA ASP A 60 6.85 -14.82 12.20
C ASP A 60 7.16 -13.35 11.92
N GLN A 61 7.37 -13.02 10.64
CA GLN A 61 7.50 -11.64 10.19
C GLN A 61 6.16 -11.21 9.61
N GLU A 62 5.21 -10.84 10.49
CA GLU A 62 4.00 -10.13 10.07
C GLU A 62 4.41 -8.92 9.24
N ALA A 63 3.74 -8.75 8.10
CA ALA A 63 4.11 -7.83 7.02
C ALA A 63 4.07 -6.36 7.46
N GLY A 64 5.15 -5.91 8.10
CA GLY A 64 5.43 -4.51 8.38
C GLY A 64 5.69 -3.72 7.09
N ALA A 65 5.12 -2.52 7.03
CA ALA A 65 5.17 -1.57 5.93
C ALA A 65 6.57 -1.45 5.29
N PHE A 66 6.69 -1.95 4.05
CA PHE A 66 7.85 -1.70 3.20
C PHE A 66 7.79 -0.27 2.68
N HIS A 67 8.70 0.58 3.17
CA HIS A 67 9.01 1.96 2.74
C HIS A 67 8.41 2.39 1.37
N HIS A 68 7.26 3.07 1.38
CA HIS A 68 6.47 3.38 0.18
C HIS A 68 7.13 4.42 -0.76
N ALA A 69 8.10 5.20 -0.28
CA ALA A 69 8.91 6.08 -1.13
C ALA A 69 9.74 5.34 -2.20
N ARG A 70 9.96 4.01 -2.05
CA ARG A 70 10.76 3.22 -3.00
C ARG A 70 10.00 2.75 -4.24
N TRP A 71 8.68 2.61 -4.19
CA TRP A 71 7.95 2.05 -5.34
C TRP A 71 7.81 3.08 -6.46
N MET A 72 7.51 4.35 -6.16
CA MET A 72 7.52 5.41 -7.18
C MET A 72 8.92 5.58 -7.80
N ALA A 73 9.99 5.52 -7.00
CA ALA A 73 11.34 5.51 -7.55
C ALA A 73 11.54 4.35 -8.54
N LYS A 74 11.12 3.12 -8.19
CA LYS A 74 11.16 1.96 -9.11
C LYS A 74 10.32 2.18 -10.37
N ALA A 75 9.13 2.76 -10.25
CA ALA A 75 8.26 3.09 -11.37
C ALA A 75 8.95 4.06 -12.35
N ILE A 76 9.56 5.13 -11.84
CA ILE A 76 10.35 6.08 -12.65
C ILE A 76 11.53 5.38 -13.33
N TYR A 77 12.24 4.49 -12.63
CA TYR A 77 13.31 3.71 -13.22
C TYR A 77 12.82 2.79 -14.35
N VAL A 78 11.68 2.13 -14.18
CA VAL A 78 11.06 1.30 -15.24
C VAL A 78 10.79 2.14 -16.48
N LEU A 79 10.18 3.33 -16.33
CA LEU A 79 9.92 4.24 -17.44
C LEU A 79 11.23 4.67 -18.11
N LYS A 80 12.23 5.05 -17.31
CA LYS A 80 13.54 5.46 -17.82
C LYS A 80 14.20 4.35 -18.64
N ILE A 81 14.26 3.12 -18.13
CA ILE A 81 14.87 1.98 -18.87
C ILE A 81 14.08 1.73 -20.16
N ARG A 82 12.74 1.84 -20.13
CA ARG A 82 11.88 1.62 -21.31
C ARG A 82 12.10 2.68 -22.39
N MET A 83 12.38 3.93 -22.00
CA MET A 83 12.73 5.02 -22.91
C MET A 83 14.11 4.82 -23.54
N PHE A 84 15.11 4.45 -22.74
CA PHE A 84 16.49 4.23 -23.20
C PHE A 84 16.79 2.80 -23.62
N ARG A 85 15.76 1.99 -23.92
CA ARG A 85 15.90 0.56 -24.21
C ARG A 85 16.88 0.21 -25.33
N SER A 86 17.11 1.11 -26.29
CA SER A 86 18.09 0.92 -27.37
C SER A 86 19.54 0.92 -26.88
N HIS A 87 19.80 1.50 -25.70
CA HIS A 87 21.13 1.63 -25.10
C HIS A 87 21.35 0.62 -23.95
N VAL A 88 20.36 -0.22 -23.66
CA VAL A 88 20.42 -1.21 -22.57
C VAL A 88 20.31 -2.60 -23.18
N GLN A 89 21.31 -3.45 -22.94
CA GLN A 89 21.22 -4.85 -23.33
C GLN A 89 20.14 -5.53 -22.49
N MET A 90 19.09 -6.03 -23.15
CA MET A 90 17.98 -6.73 -22.52
C MET A 90 17.58 -7.91 -23.38
N THR A 91 17.21 -9.01 -22.73
CA THR A 91 16.56 -10.13 -23.40
C THR A 91 15.15 -9.73 -23.84
N THR A 92 14.60 -10.43 -24.83
CA THR A 92 13.20 -10.23 -25.26
C THR A 92 12.21 -10.39 -24.10
N ARG A 93 12.49 -11.31 -23.18
CA ARG A 93 11.68 -11.54 -21.99
C ARG A 93 11.68 -10.34 -21.04
N GLU A 94 12.86 -9.78 -20.76
CA GLU A 94 13.00 -8.59 -19.91
C GLU A 94 12.36 -7.37 -20.55
N GLY A 95 12.53 -7.18 -21.87
CA GLY A 95 11.89 -6.10 -22.61
C GLY A 95 10.36 -6.14 -22.52
N LYS A 96 9.77 -7.33 -22.69
CA LYS A 96 8.32 -7.53 -22.54
C LYS A 96 7.84 -7.26 -21.12
N GLY A 97 8.52 -7.80 -20.10
CA GLY A 97 8.16 -7.54 -18.70
C GLY A 97 8.26 -6.06 -18.33
N LEU A 98 9.29 -5.36 -18.83
CA LEU A 98 9.46 -3.93 -18.62
C LEU A 98 8.35 -3.12 -19.27
N GLU A 99 7.92 -3.50 -20.47
CA GLU A 99 6.79 -2.88 -21.17
C GLU A 99 5.47 -3.07 -20.42
N GLU A 100 5.18 -4.29 -19.95
CA GLU A 100 3.98 -4.57 -19.17
C GLU A 100 3.91 -3.74 -17.88
N ILE A 101 5.03 -3.62 -17.16
CA ILE A 101 5.10 -2.79 -15.94
C ILE A 101 5.02 -1.30 -16.31
N ALA A 102 5.67 -0.86 -17.38
CA ALA A 102 5.60 0.54 -17.83
C ALA A 102 4.17 0.94 -18.18
N LEU A 103 3.41 0.09 -18.87
CA LEU A 103 1.99 0.30 -19.17
C LEU A 103 1.17 0.42 -17.89
N PHE A 104 1.37 -0.47 -16.93
CA PHE A 104 0.72 -0.37 -15.62
C PHE A 104 1.04 0.95 -14.90
N VAL A 105 2.30 1.38 -14.94
CA VAL A 105 2.74 2.63 -14.31
C VAL A 105 2.08 3.84 -14.94
N VAL A 106 2.10 3.93 -16.27
CA VAL A 106 1.54 5.08 -17.00
C VAL A 106 0.03 5.12 -16.89
N LEU A 107 -0.66 3.99 -17.07
CA LEU A 107 -2.12 3.96 -17.15
C LEU A 107 -2.81 4.07 -15.79
N LEU A 108 -2.21 3.53 -14.72
CA LEU A 108 -2.87 3.43 -13.42
C LEU A 108 -2.08 4.08 -12.29
N TYR A 109 -0.87 3.60 -12.04
CA TYR A 109 -0.17 3.90 -10.80
C TYR A 109 0.27 5.37 -10.70
N SER A 110 0.68 5.99 -11.81
CA SER A 110 1.10 7.40 -11.83
C SER A 110 -0.03 8.34 -11.37
N ARG A 111 -1.24 8.17 -11.92
CA ARG A 111 -2.42 8.95 -11.51
C ARG A 111 -2.75 8.73 -10.05
N ALA A 112 -2.86 7.46 -9.63
CA ALA A 112 -3.17 7.12 -8.25
C ALA A 112 -2.14 7.71 -7.26
N TRP A 113 -0.86 7.70 -7.61
CA TRP A 113 0.20 8.29 -6.79
C TRP A 113 0.10 9.80 -6.68
N MET A 114 -0.12 10.50 -7.81
CA MET A 114 -0.19 11.96 -7.84
C MET A 114 -1.37 12.50 -7.03
N GLU A 115 -2.47 11.74 -6.98
CA GLU A 115 -3.68 12.12 -6.26
C GLU A 115 -3.77 11.54 -4.84
N ALA A 116 -2.79 10.73 -4.40
CA ALA A 116 -2.78 10.11 -3.07
C ALA A 116 -2.76 11.15 -1.93
N GLY A 117 -2.29 12.37 -2.21
CA GLY A 117 -2.26 13.49 -1.27
C GLY A 117 -3.61 14.20 -1.07
N LEU A 118 -4.64 13.86 -1.85
CA LEU A 118 -5.92 14.56 -1.83
C LEU A 118 -6.91 13.86 -0.89
N ALA A 119 -7.02 14.34 0.35
CA ALA A 119 -7.90 13.76 1.36
C ALA A 119 -9.38 13.73 0.95
N THR A 120 -9.86 14.79 0.29
CA THR A 120 -11.25 14.89 -0.21
C THR A 120 -11.54 13.86 -1.29
N GLU A 121 -10.52 13.51 -2.08
CA GLU A 121 -10.66 12.60 -3.22
C GLU A 121 -10.28 11.16 -2.89
N ALA A 122 -9.71 10.89 -1.71
CA ALA A 122 -9.15 9.59 -1.35
C ALA A 122 -10.13 8.43 -1.62
N ALA A 123 -11.33 8.50 -1.01
CA ALA A 123 -12.33 7.43 -1.16
C ALA A 123 -12.80 7.25 -2.62
N TYR A 124 -12.95 8.35 -3.37
CA TYR A 124 -13.33 8.31 -4.78
C TYR A 124 -12.22 7.68 -5.64
N ASN A 125 -10.98 8.11 -5.42
CA ASN A 125 -9.81 7.62 -6.16
C ASN A 125 -9.55 6.14 -5.89
N ASP A 126 -9.67 5.69 -4.65
CA ASP A 126 -9.46 4.29 -4.30
C ASP A 126 -10.54 3.37 -4.89
N LEU A 127 -11.80 3.79 -4.84
CA LEU A 127 -12.90 3.04 -5.44
C LEU A 127 -12.73 2.94 -6.96
N ASN A 128 -12.33 4.02 -7.63
CA ASN A 128 -12.08 4.01 -9.07
C ASN A 128 -10.83 3.21 -9.42
N LEU A 129 -9.76 3.29 -8.62
CA LEU A 129 -8.57 2.48 -8.82
C LEU A 129 -8.88 0.99 -8.78
N VAL A 130 -9.77 0.54 -7.89
CA VAL A 130 -10.25 -0.85 -7.85
C VAL A 130 -10.95 -1.24 -9.15
N LYS A 131 -11.81 -0.37 -9.68
CA LYS A 131 -12.55 -0.60 -10.94
C LYS A 131 -11.59 -0.59 -12.14
N ASP A 132 -10.67 0.37 -12.19
CA ASP A 132 -9.66 0.46 -13.24
C ASP A 132 -8.72 -0.74 -13.23
N LEU A 133 -8.34 -1.24 -12.04
CA LEU A 133 -7.56 -2.47 -11.88
C LEU A 133 -8.33 -3.71 -12.34
N HIS A 134 -9.66 -3.73 -12.17
CA HIS A 134 -10.51 -4.79 -12.70
C HIS A 134 -10.49 -4.78 -14.23
N HIS A 135 -10.73 -3.64 -14.86
CA HIS A 135 -10.65 -3.50 -16.32
C HIS A 135 -9.25 -3.78 -16.87
N PHE A 136 -8.19 -3.37 -16.15
CA PHE A 136 -6.82 -3.62 -16.57
C PHE A 136 -6.45 -5.10 -16.64
N GLN A 137 -7.22 -5.99 -16.00
CA GLN A 137 -7.03 -7.44 -16.16
C GLN A 137 -7.24 -7.92 -17.60
N GLU A 138 -8.02 -7.19 -18.41
CA GLU A 138 -8.20 -7.46 -19.84
C GLU A 138 -6.92 -7.19 -20.65
N ILE A 139 -6.11 -6.22 -20.20
CA ILE A 139 -4.82 -5.87 -20.82
C ILE A 139 -3.71 -6.78 -20.29
N ASN A 140 -3.61 -6.92 -18.96
CA ASN A 140 -2.64 -7.77 -18.31
C ASN A 140 -3.23 -8.40 -17.03
N GLY A 141 -3.79 -9.60 -17.19
CA GLY A 141 -4.42 -10.33 -16.08
C GLY A 141 -3.47 -10.64 -14.93
N ALA A 142 -2.18 -10.89 -15.20
CA ALA A 142 -1.21 -11.24 -14.15
C ALA A 142 -0.92 -10.04 -13.23
N ILE A 143 -0.64 -8.87 -13.83
CA ILE A 143 -0.41 -7.62 -13.09
C ILE A 143 -1.72 -7.15 -12.45
N GLY A 144 -2.80 -7.04 -13.23
CA GLY A 144 -4.10 -6.56 -12.74
C GLY A 144 -4.58 -7.36 -11.53
N LYS A 145 -4.60 -8.70 -11.60
CA LYS A 145 -5.05 -9.55 -10.49
C LYS A 145 -4.12 -9.47 -9.27
N THR A 146 -2.80 -9.49 -9.48
CA THR A 146 -1.81 -9.38 -8.39
C THR A 146 -1.94 -8.04 -7.68
N THR A 147 -2.05 -6.97 -8.45
CA THR A 147 -2.16 -5.61 -7.95
C THR A 147 -3.48 -5.41 -7.22
N LEU A 148 -4.61 -5.81 -7.80
CA LEU A 148 -5.93 -5.76 -7.15
C LEU A 148 -5.94 -6.50 -5.82
N THR A 149 -5.45 -7.74 -5.78
CA THR A 149 -5.35 -8.54 -4.55
C THR A 149 -4.46 -7.85 -3.50
N THR A 150 -3.40 -7.18 -3.94
CA THR A 150 -2.50 -6.45 -3.04
C THR A 150 -3.17 -5.19 -2.49
N PHE A 151 -3.76 -4.36 -3.36
CA PHE A 151 -4.46 -3.14 -2.98
C PHE A 151 -5.63 -3.42 -2.05
N SER A 152 -6.43 -4.46 -2.29
CA SER A 152 -7.58 -4.78 -1.42
C SER A 152 -7.19 -5.08 0.03
N ARG A 153 -5.95 -5.53 0.29
CA ARG A 153 -5.43 -5.69 1.67
C ARG A 153 -5.11 -4.37 2.36
N HIS A 154 -4.98 -3.29 1.59
CA HIS A 154 -4.67 -1.95 2.07
C HIS A 154 -5.90 -1.03 2.10
N LEU A 155 -7.06 -1.46 1.61
CA LEU A 155 -8.31 -0.68 1.60
C LEU A 155 -9.10 -0.78 2.91
N TRP A 156 -8.47 -1.19 4.01
CA TRP A 156 -9.13 -1.29 5.32
C TRP A 156 -9.68 0.07 5.81
N TYR A 157 -9.11 1.16 5.32
CA TYR A 157 -9.53 2.53 5.61
C TYR A 157 -10.63 3.04 4.68
N LEU A 158 -10.91 2.36 3.55
CA LEU A 158 -12.05 2.62 2.66
C LEU A 158 -13.34 2.06 3.31
N GLY A 159 -13.55 2.43 4.56
CA GLY A 159 -14.75 2.18 5.33
C GLY A 159 -15.55 3.45 5.51
N ALA A 160 -16.70 3.31 6.19
CA ALA A 160 -17.63 4.41 6.38
C ALA A 160 -16.98 5.67 6.96
N ASP A 161 -16.04 5.56 7.91
CA ASP A 161 -15.39 6.72 8.54
C ASP A 161 -14.79 7.73 7.54
N LEU A 162 -14.07 7.25 6.51
CA LEU A 162 -13.35 8.13 5.57
C LEU A 162 -14.16 8.46 4.32
N VAL A 163 -15.18 7.68 3.98
CA VAL A 163 -16.09 8.00 2.87
C VAL A 163 -16.82 9.33 3.14
N GLY A 164 -17.05 9.69 4.41
CA GLY A 164 -17.58 11.00 4.78
C GLY A 164 -16.75 12.20 4.27
N LEU A 165 -15.44 12.04 4.10
CA LEU A 165 -14.57 13.11 3.58
C LEU A 165 -14.86 13.44 2.12
N SER A 166 -15.42 12.49 1.37
CA SER A 166 -15.77 12.68 -0.03
C SER A 166 -16.92 13.68 -0.22
N LEU A 167 -17.68 14.01 0.83
CA LEU A 167 -18.70 15.07 0.78
C LEU A 167 -18.11 16.45 0.40
N PHE A 168 -16.82 16.66 0.63
CA PHE A 168 -16.09 17.89 0.29
C PHE A 168 -15.36 17.81 -1.06
N SER A 169 -15.52 16.72 -1.80
CA SER A 169 -14.97 16.58 -3.15
C SER A 169 -15.73 17.44 -4.15
N GLU A 170 -15.01 18.04 -5.10
CA GLU A 170 -15.58 18.73 -6.26
C GLU A 170 -15.92 17.76 -7.40
N ARG A 171 -15.40 16.53 -7.37
CA ARG A 171 -15.62 15.50 -8.41
C ARG A 171 -16.92 14.73 -8.23
N ILE A 172 -17.50 14.77 -7.03
CA ILE A 172 -18.76 14.08 -6.72
C ILE A 172 -19.93 15.00 -7.04
N SER A 173 -20.88 14.48 -7.82
CA SER A 173 -22.07 15.25 -8.23
C SER A 173 -22.96 15.57 -7.02
N MET A 174 -23.78 16.60 -7.15
CA MET A 174 -24.72 17.01 -6.09
C MET A 174 -25.69 15.88 -5.73
N GLU A 175 -26.13 15.10 -6.72
CA GLU A 175 -27.00 13.94 -6.53
C GLU A 175 -26.31 12.83 -5.74
N GLU A 176 -25.03 12.59 -6.01
CA GLU A 176 -24.25 11.60 -5.26
C GLU A 176 -23.93 12.08 -3.84
N LYS A 177 -23.57 13.36 -3.66
CA LYS A 177 -23.43 13.99 -2.32
C LYS A 177 -24.72 13.86 -1.50
N LYS A 178 -25.88 14.10 -2.12
CA LYS A 178 -27.20 13.93 -1.48
C LYS A 178 -27.41 12.49 -0.99
N LYS A 179 -27.12 11.50 -1.83
CA LYS A 179 -27.21 10.07 -1.46
C LYS A 179 -26.26 9.73 -0.32
N ILE A 180 -25.02 10.22 -0.35
CA ILE A 180 -24.05 10.01 0.74
C ILE A 180 -24.60 10.62 2.04
N ALA A 181 -25.14 11.84 2.01
CA ALA A 181 -25.70 12.51 3.19
C ALA A 181 -26.89 11.74 3.77
N GLU A 182 -27.78 11.23 2.93
CA GLU A 182 -28.93 10.41 3.34
C GLU A 182 -28.49 9.08 3.96
N GLU A 183 -27.54 8.38 3.35
CA GLU A 183 -27.01 7.11 3.85
C GLU A 183 -26.20 7.28 5.15
N THR A 184 -25.57 8.44 5.33
CA THR A 184 -24.81 8.79 6.54
C THR A 184 -25.71 8.96 7.77
N ARG A 185 -27.00 9.27 7.57
CA ARG A 185 -28.00 9.31 8.66
C ARG A 185 -28.50 7.94 9.09
N LYS A 186 -28.30 6.90 8.27
CA LYS A 186 -28.78 5.56 8.59
C LYS A 186 -27.76 4.90 9.51
N GLU A 187 -28.21 4.56 10.71
CA GLU A 187 -27.44 3.70 11.60
C GLU A 187 -27.39 2.30 10.96
N LYS A 188 -26.18 1.86 10.61
CA LYS A 188 -25.95 0.53 10.03
C LYS A 188 -25.10 -0.26 11.02
N ASP A 189 -25.43 -1.54 11.22
CA ASP A 189 -24.59 -2.51 11.96
C ASP A 189 -23.15 -2.61 11.42
N LEU A 190 -22.89 -2.02 10.24
CA LEU A 190 -21.59 -1.89 9.59
C LEU A 190 -20.54 -1.16 10.44
N ASP A 191 -20.94 -0.38 11.45
CA ASP A 191 -20.01 0.31 12.36
C ASP A 191 -19.08 -0.65 13.14
N ARG A 192 -19.40 -1.95 13.20
CA ARG A 192 -18.54 -2.99 13.80
C ARG A 192 -17.72 -3.79 12.78
N ILE A 193 -18.00 -3.68 11.49
CA ILE A 193 -17.35 -4.46 10.44
C ILE A 193 -16.28 -3.56 9.80
N ARG A 194 -15.05 -3.67 10.29
CA ARG A 194 -13.88 -3.21 9.52
C ARG A 194 -14.00 -3.79 8.11
N PHE A 195 -14.09 -2.93 7.10
CA PHE A 195 -14.35 -3.31 5.72
C PHE A 195 -13.18 -4.13 5.16
N ASN A 196 -13.16 -5.44 5.44
CA ASN A 196 -12.50 -6.40 4.57
C ASN A 196 -13.52 -6.84 3.50
N LYS A 197 -14.10 -5.88 2.77
CA LYS A 197 -14.87 -6.22 1.59
C LYS A 197 -13.89 -6.79 0.56
N ALA A 198 -14.18 -7.99 0.06
CA ALA A 198 -13.43 -8.57 -1.04
C ALA A 198 -13.44 -7.59 -2.23
N ALA A 199 -12.36 -7.58 -3.01
CA ALA A 199 -12.23 -6.73 -4.21
C ALA A 199 -13.50 -6.76 -5.09
N ASP A 200 -14.09 -7.95 -5.25
CA ASP A 200 -15.29 -8.21 -6.04
C ASP A 200 -16.54 -7.47 -5.53
N GLN A 201 -16.63 -7.24 -4.23
CA GLN A 201 -17.72 -6.47 -3.63
C GLN A 201 -17.53 -4.96 -3.85
N LEU A 202 -16.28 -4.49 -3.90
CA LEU A 202 -15.96 -3.07 -4.12
C LEU A 202 -16.17 -2.67 -5.59
N ILE A 203 -15.86 -3.55 -6.54
CA ILE A 203 -16.03 -3.30 -7.98
C ILE A 203 -17.47 -2.88 -8.31
N ASN A 204 -18.46 -3.55 -7.69
CA ASN A 204 -19.88 -3.27 -7.92
C ASN A 204 -20.47 -2.23 -6.96
N SER A 205 -19.63 -1.59 -6.14
CA SER A 205 -20.07 -0.62 -5.13
C SER A 205 -20.00 0.83 -5.62
N SER A 206 -20.68 1.69 -4.88
CA SER A 206 -20.72 3.14 -5.05
C SER A 206 -20.39 3.79 -3.70
N LEU A 207 -19.94 5.04 -3.72
CA LEU A 207 -19.59 5.73 -2.47
C LEU A 207 -20.75 5.78 -1.45
N PRO A 208 -22.03 6.03 -1.85
CA PRO A 208 -23.15 5.96 -0.92
C PRO A 208 -23.34 4.58 -0.27
N SER A 209 -22.96 3.48 -0.92
CA SER A 209 -23.10 2.15 -0.31
C SER A 209 -21.98 1.80 0.67
N LEU A 210 -20.94 2.64 0.74
CA LEU A 210 -19.82 2.51 1.66
C LEU A 210 -19.91 3.44 2.87
N THR A 211 -20.85 4.40 2.89
CA THR A 211 -21.06 5.32 4.03
C THR A 211 -22.01 4.75 5.10
N SER A 212 -21.86 5.24 6.33
CA SER A 212 -22.74 5.00 7.48
C SER A 212 -22.70 6.18 8.47
N SER A 213 -23.39 6.06 9.60
CA SER A 213 -23.27 6.95 10.77
C SER A 213 -21.83 7.17 11.25
N ALA A 214 -20.90 6.26 10.94
CA ALA A 214 -19.48 6.40 11.26
C ALA A 214 -18.85 7.66 10.62
N SER A 215 -19.28 8.02 9.39
CA SER A 215 -18.89 9.24 8.70
C SER A 215 -19.16 10.49 9.55
N VAL A 216 -20.31 10.55 10.24
CA VAL A 216 -20.66 11.67 11.12
C VAL A 216 -19.68 11.78 12.29
N ARG A 217 -19.32 10.64 12.88
CA ARG A 217 -18.35 10.60 13.98
C ARG A 217 -16.99 11.09 13.52
N ALA A 218 -16.52 10.64 12.35
CA ALA A 218 -15.25 11.08 11.78
C ALA A 218 -15.23 12.60 11.51
N LEU A 219 -16.31 13.16 10.93
CA LEU A 219 -16.43 14.61 10.71
C LEU A 219 -16.43 15.40 12.02
N THR A 220 -17.14 14.90 13.03
CA THR A 220 -17.19 15.52 14.37
C THR A 220 -15.79 15.52 15.02
N LEU A 221 -15.03 14.42 14.89
CA LEU A 221 -13.66 14.32 15.40
C LEU A 221 -12.70 15.30 14.70
N LEU A 222 -12.97 15.64 13.45
CA LEU A 222 -12.24 16.68 12.70
C LEU A 222 -12.69 18.11 13.04
N ASN A 223 -13.56 18.27 14.04
CA ASN A 223 -14.12 19.56 14.46
C ASN A 223 -14.85 20.31 13.32
N ILE A 224 -15.51 19.53 12.46
CA ILE A 224 -16.37 20.02 11.39
C ILE A 224 -17.80 20.01 11.91
N ASP A 225 -18.47 21.15 11.85
CA ASP A 225 -19.89 21.23 12.19
C ASP A 225 -20.71 20.52 11.10
N ILE A 226 -21.47 19.52 11.52
CA ILE A 226 -22.27 18.63 10.68
C ILE A 226 -23.69 19.18 10.41
N SER A 227 -24.05 20.34 10.95
CA SER A 227 -25.36 20.96 10.80
C SER A 227 -25.78 21.15 9.33
N PHE A 228 -24.80 21.36 8.43
CA PHE A 228 -25.04 21.49 7.00
C PHE A 228 -25.65 20.23 6.36
N LEU A 229 -25.44 19.04 6.94
CA LEU A 229 -26.02 17.79 6.41
C LEU A 229 -27.56 17.78 6.40
N SER A 230 -28.18 18.63 7.23
CA SER A 230 -29.63 18.82 7.30
C SER A 230 -30.16 19.78 6.24
N LEU A 231 -29.29 20.55 5.58
CA LEU A 231 -29.64 21.50 4.53
C LEU A 231 -29.63 20.83 3.15
N PRO A 232 -30.37 21.36 2.16
CA PRO A 232 -30.23 20.97 0.76
C PRO A 232 -28.79 21.14 0.28
N VAL A 233 -28.31 20.20 -0.54
CA VAL A 233 -26.92 20.19 -1.05
C VAL A 233 -26.59 21.47 -1.82
N ASP A 234 -27.58 22.06 -2.49
CA ASP A 234 -27.44 23.31 -3.24
C ASP A 234 -27.05 24.52 -2.37
N GLU A 235 -27.34 24.46 -1.07
CA GLU A 235 -27.02 25.52 -0.10
C GLU A 235 -25.65 25.30 0.57
N TRP A 236 -25.02 24.14 0.39
CA TRP A 236 -23.78 23.79 1.10
C TRP A 236 -22.63 24.71 0.74
N GLU A 237 -22.47 25.08 -0.53
CA GLU A 237 -21.38 25.97 -0.97
C GLU A 237 -21.45 27.35 -0.31
N ALA A 238 -22.66 27.84 0.02
CA ALA A 238 -22.83 29.09 0.74
C ALA A 238 -22.69 28.94 2.27
N ASN A 239 -22.68 27.71 2.79
CA ASN A 239 -22.69 27.44 4.22
C ASN A 239 -21.28 27.58 4.83
N PRO A 240 -21.09 28.42 5.86
CA PRO A 240 -19.79 28.61 6.50
C PRO A 240 -19.19 27.34 7.14
N ALA A 241 -20.03 26.46 7.70
CA ALA A 241 -19.58 25.20 8.27
C ALA A 241 -19.05 24.24 7.20
N TYR A 242 -19.73 24.18 6.05
CA TYR A 242 -19.26 23.39 4.91
C TYR A 242 -17.93 23.92 4.37
N GLN A 243 -17.81 25.24 4.15
CA GLN A 243 -16.57 25.86 3.67
C GLN A 243 -15.40 25.65 4.65
N LYS A 244 -15.66 25.73 5.95
CA LYS A 244 -14.68 25.36 6.98
C LYS A 244 -14.29 23.89 6.87
N GLY A 245 -15.24 22.99 6.67
CA GLY A 245 -15.01 21.56 6.45
C GLY A 245 -14.13 21.29 5.23
N VAL A 246 -14.44 21.93 4.09
CA VAL A 246 -13.62 21.86 2.86
C VAL A 246 -12.18 22.26 3.16
N SER A 247 -11.96 23.39 3.84
CA SER A 247 -10.63 23.85 4.22
C SER A 247 -9.91 22.87 5.16
N THR A 248 -10.59 22.37 6.20
CA THR A 248 -10.02 21.40 7.14
C THR A 248 -9.58 20.13 6.42
N VAL A 249 -10.45 19.54 5.60
CA VAL A 249 -10.15 18.27 4.92
C VAL A 249 -9.09 18.44 3.84
N LYS A 250 -9.12 19.52 3.05
CA LYS A 250 -8.06 19.81 2.06
C LYS A 250 -6.68 19.98 2.70
N ASN A 251 -6.62 20.46 3.95
CA ASN A 251 -5.38 20.64 4.69
C ASN A 251 -4.99 19.42 5.56
N LEU A 252 -5.75 18.31 5.51
CA LEU A 252 -5.35 17.09 6.22
C LEU A 252 -4.07 16.52 5.60
N SER A 253 -3.05 16.34 6.45
CA SER A 253 -1.87 15.58 6.06
C SER A 253 -2.23 14.11 5.95
N VAL A 254 -2.51 13.64 4.73
CA VAL A 254 -2.81 12.23 4.43
C VAL A 254 -1.55 11.39 4.20
N THR A 255 -0.36 12.00 4.27
CA THR A 255 0.89 11.25 4.21
C THR A 255 1.14 10.53 5.53
N ASN A 256 1.30 9.21 5.45
CA ASN A 256 1.67 8.37 6.57
C ASN A 256 3.16 8.53 6.97
N ASP A 257 3.75 9.70 6.76
CA ASP A 257 5.17 9.98 7.05
C ASP A 257 5.47 9.80 8.55
N GLY A 258 4.47 10.04 9.41
CA GLY A 258 4.55 9.78 10.84
C GLY A 258 4.78 8.31 11.17
N ALA A 259 3.91 7.41 10.69
CA ALA A 259 4.07 5.99 10.98
C ALA A 259 5.21 5.36 10.18
N GLU A 260 5.48 5.81 8.94
CA GLU A 260 6.62 5.33 8.16
C GLU A 260 7.95 5.69 8.83
N ARG A 261 8.10 6.90 9.39
CA ARG A 261 9.27 7.28 10.19
C ARG A 261 9.32 6.52 11.51
N GLY A 262 8.20 6.30 12.17
CA GLY A 262 8.12 5.50 13.39
C GLY A 262 8.57 4.05 13.17
N VAL A 263 8.08 3.41 12.11
CA VAL A 263 8.46 2.06 11.68
C VAL A 263 9.92 2.02 11.24
N ALA A 264 10.39 3.00 10.48
CA ALA A 264 11.81 3.07 10.08
C ALA A 264 12.73 3.25 11.30
N MET A 265 12.33 4.10 12.25
CA MET A 265 13.08 4.35 13.47
C MET A 265 13.15 3.10 14.35
N ILE A 266 12.02 2.44 14.61
CA ILE A 266 12.01 1.22 15.42
C ILE A 266 12.72 0.06 14.72
N SER A 267 12.66 -0.03 13.39
CA SER A 267 13.40 -1.03 12.61
C SER A 267 14.91 -0.79 12.70
N SER A 268 15.35 0.46 12.48
CA SER A 268 16.76 0.85 12.63
C SER A 268 17.26 0.61 14.06
N TYR A 269 16.45 0.96 15.06
CA TYR A 269 16.74 0.69 16.47
C TYR A 269 16.90 -0.81 16.73
N ASN A 270 15.94 -1.61 16.26
CA ASN A 270 15.91 -3.07 16.39
C ASN A 270 17.12 -3.76 15.76
N ASP A 271 17.67 -3.20 14.69
CA ASP A 271 18.85 -3.73 14.01
C ASP A 271 20.18 -3.24 14.62
N SER A 272 20.16 -2.10 15.33
CA SER A 272 21.38 -1.42 15.79
C SER A 272 21.95 -1.91 17.12
N LEU A 273 21.11 -2.39 18.07
CA LEU A 273 21.54 -2.66 19.44
C LEU A 273 21.79 -4.13 19.74
N THR A 274 20.79 -4.98 19.56
CA THR A 274 20.87 -6.42 19.86
C THR A 274 19.78 -7.18 19.11
N LYS A 275 20.05 -8.45 18.76
CA LYS A 275 19.06 -9.36 18.17
C LYS A 275 18.36 -10.24 19.21
N ASP A 276 18.77 -10.14 20.47
CA ASP A 276 18.16 -10.86 21.58
C ASP A 276 16.94 -10.10 22.12
N GLU A 277 15.76 -10.70 22.01
CA GLU A 277 14.49 -10.08 22.35
C GLU A 277 14.37 -9.76 23.84
N LYS A 278 14.96 -10.61 24.70
CA LYS A 278 14.93 -10.39 26.16
C LYS A 278 15.69 -9.11 26.53
N THR A 279 16.89 -8.95 25.99
CA THR A 279 17.70 -7.74 26.19
C THR A 279 17.00 -6.48 25.65
N LYS A 280 16.23 -6.58 24.55
CA LYS A 280 15.42 -5.46 24.05
C LYS A 280 14.31 -5.05 25.02
N GLN A 281 13.58 -6.03 25.56
CA GLN A 281 12.49 -5.77 26.50
C GLN A 281 13.03 -5.14 27.79
N ASP A 282 14.17 -5.61 28.30
CA ASP A 282 14.82 -5.04 29.48
C ASP A 282 15.23 -3.59 29.24
N LEU A 283 15.81 -3.27 28.07
CA LEU A 283 16.16 -1.90 27.68
C LEU A 283 14.94 -0.97 27.60
N LEU A 284 13.83 -1.44 27.03
CA LEU A 284 12.60 -0.64 26.96
C LEU A 284 12.06 -0.32 28.36
N GLN A 285 12.09 -1.29 29.29
CA GLN A 285 11.69 -1.06 30.67
C GLN A 285 12.59 -0.05 31.38
N VAL A 286 13.90 -0.08 31.13
CA VAL A 286 14.86 0.88 31.69
C VAL A 286 14.63 2.29 31.14
N VAL A 287 14.41 2.45 29.83
CA VAL A 287 14.12 3.75 29.21
C VAL A 287 12.80 4.33 29.73
N GLU A 288 11.78 3.49 29.88
CA GLU A 288 10.47 3.92 30.40
C GLU A 288 10.56 4.32 31.88
N ALA A 289 11.29 3.56 32.70
CA ALA A 289 11.57 3.93 34.08
C ALA A 289 12.34 5.27 34.16
N HIS A 290 13.31 5.49 33.28
CA HIS A 290 14.03 6.75 33.20
C HIS A 290 13.12 7.93 32.82
N ARG A 291 12.22 7.77 31.84
CA ARG A 291 11.26 8.82 31.45
C ARG A 291 10.28 9.19 32.56
N ARG A 292 9.86 8.22 33.38
CA ARG A 292 9.02 8.47 34.56
C ARG A 292 9.77 9.23 35.64
N ASN A 293 11.06 8.94 35.82
CA ASN A 293 11.89 9.58 36.82
C ASN A 293 12.38 10.98 36.40
N TYR A 294 12.48 11.24 35.09
CA TYR A 294 12.93 12.50 34.52
C TYR A 294 11.98 12.99 33.42
N PRO A 295 10.77 13.47 33.78
CA PRO A 295 9.82 14.01 32.82
C PRO A 295 10.36 15.31 32.18
N HIS A 296 10.19 15.45 30.87
CA HIS A 296 10.62 16.65 30.17
C HIS A 296 9.77 17.87 30.62
N PRO A 297 10.39 19.02 30.90
CA PRO A 297 9.65 20.25 31.16
C PRO A 297 8.87 20.64 29.89
N HIS A 298 7.57 20.90 30.07
CA HIS A 298 6.63 21.29 29.02
C HIS A 298 6.99 22.63 28.37
#